data_AF-V4AT65-F1
#
_entry.id   AF-V4AT65-F1
#
_cell.length_a   1.000
_cell.length_b   1.000
_cell.length_c   1.000
_cell.angle_alpha   90.00
_cell.angle_beta   90.00
_cell.angle_gamma   90.00
#
_symmetry.space_group_name_H-M   'P 1'
#
loop_
_entity.id
_entity.type
_entity.pdbx_description
1 polymer ?
#
loop_
_entity_poly.entity_id
_entity_poly.type
_entity_poly.pdbx_seq_one_letter_code
_entity_poly.pdbx_strand_id
1 'polypeptide(L)'
;MAAVQKEFHNISSFLGVSCGKITQDGSVPVLKGKAKGYTTILKHLTRQSKNTSLFGKNSEDQAAIDQWLEYRVVSLDRCSTEKDVHNRLNELNSYLKDKVYFVGNDLSLADISIFQALYNILSGMTFYEREKVLHLSRWYNHLQHCEELRQNLSVLIFSKTLLYY
;
A
#
# COMPACT_ATOMS: atom_id res chain seq x y z
N MET A 1 14.71 -6.06 -6.87
CA MET A 1 15.63 -6.13 -5.71
C MET A 1 15.57 -4.88 -4.84
N ALA A 2 16.13 -3.73 -5.25
CA ALA A 2 16.25 -2.55 -4.39
C ALA A 2 14.90 -1.94 -3.95
N ALA A 3 13.91 -1.89 -4.85
CA ALA A 3 12.59 -1.30 -4.54
C ALA A 3 11.84 -2.06 -3.43
N VAL A 4 11.73 -3.39 -3.55
CA VAL A 4 11.04 -4.25 -2.56
C VAL A 4 11.76 -4.23 -1.21
N GLN A 5 13.10 -4.24 -1.21
CA GLN A 5 13.86 -4.15 0.05
C GLN A 5 13.69 -2.79 0.72
N LYS A 6 13.67 -1.70 -0.06
CA LYS A 6 13.39 -0.35 0.44
C LYS A 6 11.98 -0.26 1.00
N GLU A 7 10.99 -0.87 0.35
CA GLU A 7 9.61 -0.93 0.84
C GLU A 7 9.51 -1.60 2.22
N PHE A 8 10.10 -2.79 2.40
CA PHE A 8 10.11 -3.43 3.71
C PHE A 8 10.85 -2.62 4.77
N HIS A 9 11.96 -1.98 4.39
CA HIS A 9 12.67 -1.08 5.30
C HIS A 9 11.79 0.09 5.72
N ASN A 10 11.08 0.70 4.77
CA ASN A 10 10.14 1.77 5.05
C ASN A 10 9.06 1.29 6.01
N ILE A 11 8.37 0.20 5.70
CA ILE A 11 7.30 -0.32 6.55
C ILE A 11 7.84 -0.70 7.94
N SER A 12 9.02 -1.29 8.04
CA SER A 12 9.63 -1.60 9.34
C SER A 12 9.92 -0.35 10.18
N SER A 13 10.36 0.74 9.54
CA SER A 13 10.60 2.02 10.19
C SER A 13 9.29 2.63 10.71
N PHE A 14 8.23 2.63 9.90
CA PHE A 14 6.89 3.05 10.31
C PHE A 14 6.38 2.24 11.51
N LEU A 15 6.61 0.93 11.49
CA LEU A 15 6.21 0.03 12.56
C LEU A 15 7.06 0.15 13.83
N GLY A 16 8.19 0.87 13.78
CA GLY A 16 9.16 0.96 14.87
C GLY A 16 9.88 -0.37 15.17
N VAL A 17 10.07 -1.23 14.15
CA VAL A 17 10.66 -2.57 14.30
C VAL A 17 11.90 -2.75 13.43
N SER A 18 12.74 -3.72 13.79
CA SER A 18 13.89 -4.10 12.95
C SER A 18 13.45 -4.93 11.74
N CYS A 19 13.73 -4.44 10.53
CA CYS A 19 13.46 -5.15 9.27
C CYS A 19 14.16 -6.52 9.18
N GLY A 20 15.36 -6.64 9.78
CA GLY A 20 16.25 -7.77 9.56
C GLY A 20 16.87 -7.80 8.15
N LYS A 21 17.49 -8.92 7.79
CA LYS A 21 18.12 -9.10 6.46
C LYS A 21 17.12 -9.74 5.50
N ILE A 22 16.70 -8.99 4.49
CA ILE A 22 15.83 -9.46 3.41
C ILE A 22 16.68 -9.84 2.21
N THR A 23 16.46 -11.06 1.73
CA THR A 23 17.05 -11.63 0.51
C THR A 23 15.93 -12.00 -0.47
N GLN A 24 16.28 -12.52 -1.65
CA GLN A 24 15.32 -13.07 -2.59
C GLN A 24 15.65 -14.53 -2.89
N ASP A 25 14.60 -15.32 -3.08
CA ASP A 25 14.65 -16.68 -3.64
C ASP A 25 13.77 -16.70 -4.89
N GLY A 26 14.41 -16.61 -6.06
CA GLY A 26 13.75 -16.22 -7.31
C GLY A 26 13.11 -14.82 -7.19
N SER A 27 11.83 -14.72 -7.54
CA SER A 27 11.05 -13.47 -7.40
C SER A 27 10.44 -13.28 -6.00
N VAL A 28 10.62 -14.23 -5.08
CA VAL A 28 9.95 -14.23 -3.78
C VAL A 28 10.88 -13.64 -2.71
N PRO A 29 10.45 -12.62 -1.94
CA PRO A 29 11.25 -12.07 -0.85
C PRO A 29 11.35 -13.08 0.31
N VAL A 30 12.51 -13.10 0.97
CA VAL A 30 12.81 -13.98 2.10
C VAL A 30 13.42 -13.16 3.23
N LEU A 31 12.83 -13.22 4.42
CA LEU A 31 13.44 -12.74 5.64
C LEU A 31 14.26 -13.88 6.25
N LYS A 32 15.59 -13.74 6.25
CA LYS A 32 16.53 -14.83 6.56
C LYS A 32 16.18 -15.53 7.89
N GLY A 33 15.84 -16.82 7.80
CA GLY A 33 15.55 -17.69 8.94
C GLY A 33 14.20 -17.45 9.64
N LYS A 34 13.30 -16.63 9.07
CA LYS A 34 12.03 -16.26 9.73
C LYS A 34 10.80 -16.42 8.85
N ALA A 35 10.81 -15.91 7.63
CA ALA A 35 9.61 -15.87 6.77
C ALA A 35 9.97 -15.81 5.28
N LYS A 36 9.07 -16.30 4.43
CA LYS A 36 9.15 -16.24 2.97
C LYS A 36 7.82 -15.77 2.39
N GLY A 37 7.88 -14.91 1.37
CA GLY A 37 6.72 -14.29 0.73
C GLY A 37 6.38 -12.92 1.31
N TYR A 38 5.85 -12.05 0.46
CA TYR A 38 5.61 -10.65 0.79
C TYR A 38 4.65 -10.50 1.99
N THR A 39 3.46 -11.08 1.88
CA THR A 39 2.42 -11.04 2.92
C THR A 39 2.91 -11.62 4.25
N THR A 40 3.62 -12.74 4.20
CA THR A 40 4.15 -13.42 5.41
C THR A 40 5.19 -12.55 6.12
N ILE A 41 6.12 -11.94 5.39
CA ILE A 41 7.13 -11.04 5.95
C ILE A 41 6.45 -9.82 6.56
N LEU A 42 5.51 -9.22 5.83
CA LEU A 42 4.82 -8.01 6.27
C LEU A 42 4.03 -8.24 7.57
N LYS A 43 3.28 -9.34 7.65
CA LYS A 43 2.62 -9.77 8.89
C LYS A 43 3.62 -10.07 10.00
N HIS A 44 4.74 -10.71 9.70
CA HIS A 44 5.77 -11.00 10.69
C HIS A 44 6.40 -9.72 11.29
N LEU A 45 6.66 -8.71 10.47
CA LEU A 45 7.16 -7.40 10.93
C LEU A 45 6.10 -6.68 11.76
N THR A 46 4.85 -6.65 11.29
CA THR A 46 3.76 -5.97 11.98
C THR A 46 3.47 -6.60 13.34
N ARG A 47 3.63 -7.92 13.50
CA ARG A 47 3.46 -8.63 14.80
C ARG A 47 4.49 -8.22 15.86
N GLN A 48 5.64 -7.68 15.45
CA GLN A 48 6.65 -7.16 16.36
C GLN A 48 6.38 -5.71 16.76
N SER A 49 5.46 -5.03 16.06
CA SER A 49 5.07 -3.67 16.38
C SER A 49 4.15 -3.65 17.60
N LYS A 50 4.20 -2.55 18.35
CA LYS A 50 3.25 -2.27 19.43
C LYS A 50 1.87 -1.86 18.89
N ASN A 51 1.76 -1.56 17.60
CA ASN A 51 0.53 -1.09 16.98
C ASN A 51 -0.35 -2.26 16.52
N THR A 52 -1.17 -2.79 17.43
CA THR A 52 -2.04 -3.94 17.17
C THR A 52 -3.22 -3.63 16.26
N SER A 53 -3.62 -2.35 16.10
CA SER A 53 -4.77 -1.98 15.26
C SER A 53 -4.53 -2.25 13.78
N LEU A 54 -3.26 -2.33 13.35
CA LEU A 54 -2.88 -2.58 11.96
C LEU A 54 -3.30 -3.97 11.44
N PHE A 55 -3.58 -4.91 12.34
CA PHE A 55 -4.08 -6.25 12.01
C PHE A 55 -5.60 -6.34 11.88
N GLY A 56 -6.32 -5.25 12.10
CA GLY A 56 -7.78 -5.30 12.18
C GLY A 56 -8.26 -5.73 13.56
N LYS A 57 -9.53 -5.39 13.87
CA LYS A 57 -10.09 -5.53 15.22
C LYS A 57 -10.77 -6.87 15.44
N ASN A 58 -11.18 -7.54 14.37
CA ASN A 58 -11.90 -8.81 14.39
C ASN A 58 -11.43 -9.72 13.24
N SER A 59 -11.99 -10.92 13.15
CA SER A 59 -11.65 -11.91 12.11
C SER A 59 -12.02 -11.46 10.70
N GLU A 60 -13.08 -10.66 10.54
CA GLU A 60 -13.50 -10.13 9.24
C GLU A 60 -12.48 -9.11 8.73
N ASP A 61 -12.05 -8.18 9.57
CA ASP A 61 -11.00 -7.22 9.23
C ASP A 61 -9.70 -7.95 8.87
N GLN A 62 -9.31 -8.96 9.64
CA GLN A 62 -8.12 -9.76 9.37
C GLN A 62 -8.18 -10.46 8.00
N ALA A 63 -9.33 -11.03 7.66
CA ALA A 63 -9.54 -11.66 6.36
C ALA A 63 -9.52 -10.63 5.21
N ALA A 64 -10.13 -9.45 5.42
CA ALA A 64 -10.12 -8.37 4.43
C ALA A 64 -8.70 -7.81 4.22
N ILE A 65 -7.90 -7.67 5.27
CA ILE A 65 -6.50 -7.28 5.17
C ILE A 65 -5.73 -8.31 4.33
N ASP A 66 -5.95 -9.59 4.58
CA ASP A 66 -5.29 -10.67 3.83
C ASP A 66 -5.63 -10.63 2.35
N GLN A 67 -6.91 -10.43 2.02
CA GLN A 67 -7.37 -10.25 0.65
C GLN A 67 -6.66 -9.07 -0.03
N TRP A 68 -6.53 -7.92 0.63
CA TRP A 68 -5.85 -6.76 0.05
C TRP A 68 -4.34 -6.94 -0.10
N LEU A 69 -3.69 -7.64 0.83
CA LEU A 69 -2.28 -7.99 0.70
C LEU A 69 -2.04 -8.97 -0.44
N GLU A 70 -2.95 -9.94 -0.64
CA GLU A 70 -2.92 -10.82 -1.80
C GLU A 70 -3.15 -10.04 -3.09
N TYR A 71 -4.20 -9.22 -3.16
CA TYR A 71 -4.52 -8.35 -4.30
C TYR A 71 -3.31 -7.52 -4.75
N ARG A 72 -2.59 -6.93 -3.79
CA ARG A 72 -1.38 -6.15 -4.05
C ARG A 72 -0.31 -6.98 -4.78
N VAL A 73 -0.15 -8.25 -4.45
CA VAL A 73 0.89 -9.13 -5.02
C VAL A 73 0.44 -9.79 -6.33
N VAL A 74 -0.83 -10.18 -6.43
CA VAL A 74 -1.34 -10.94 -7.59
C VAL A 74 -1.91 -10.05 -8.68
N SER A 75 -2.36 -8.84 -8.35
CA SER A 75 -3.01 -7.93 -9.29
C SER A 75 -2.18 -6.67 -9.54
N LEU A 76 -1.81 -5.91 -8.50
CA LEU A 76 -1.08 -4.65 -8.69
C LEU A 76 0.36 -4.89 -9.20
N ASP A 77 1.13 -5.75 -8.53
CA ASP A 77 2.52 -6.05 -8.94
C ASP A 77 2.64 -6.69 -10.32
N ARG A 78 1.57 -7.31 -10.81
CA ARG A 78 1.56 -8.06 -12.07
C ARG A 78 1.00 -7.25 -13.24
N CYS A 79 0.66 -5.99 -13.02
CA CYS A 79 0.27 -5.10 -14.12
C CYS A 79 1.42 -4.98 -15.11
N SER A 80 1.17 -5.33 -16.37
CA SER A 80 2.20 -5.35 -17.42
C SER A 80 1.93 -4.33 -18.52
N THR A 81 0.68 -3.86 -18.63
CA THR A 81 0.25 -2.88 -19.62
C THR A 81 -0.38 -1.66 -18.96
N GLU A 82 -0.39 -0.52 -19.65
CA GLU A 82 -1.08 0.68 -19.19
C GLU A 82 -2.57 0.44 -18.98
N LYS A 83 -3.19 -0.40 -19.82
CA LYS A 83 -4.58 -0.81 -19.68
C LYS A 83 -4.83 -1.59 -18.38
N ASP A 84 -3.92 -2.48 -18.00
CA ASP A 84 -4.02 -3.20 -16.73
C ASP A 84 -3.96 -2.23 -15.55
N VAL A 85 -2.98 -1.32 -15.57
CA VAL A 85 -2.83 -0.28 -14.54
C VAL A 85 -4.10 0.56 -14.45
N HIS A 86 -4.62 1.05 -15.57
CA HIS A 86 -5.85 1.84 -15.61
C HIS A 86 -7.05 1.08 -15.03
N ASN A 87 -7.22 -0.19 -15.40
CA ASN A 87 -8.28 -1.04 -14.86
C ASN A 87 -8.17 -1.19 -13.35
N ARG A 88 -6.96 -1.43 -12.82
CA ARG A 88 -6.74 -1.55 -11.38
C ARG A 88 -7.00 -0.24 -10.64
N LEU A 89 -6.54 0.89 -11.18
CA LEU A 89 -6.81 2.20 -10.59
C LEU A 89 -8.32 2.50 -10.54
N ASN A 90 -9.08 2.16 -11.59
CA ASN A 90 -10.53 2.33 -11.61
C ASN A 90 -11.25 1.41 -10.61
N GLU A 91 -10.78 0.18 -10.45
CA GLU A 91 -11.31 -0.77 -9.47
C GLU A 91 -11.09 -0.27 -8.04
N LEU A 92 -9.87 0.14 -7.71
CA LEU A 92 -9.54 0.73 -6.40
C LEU A 92 -10.31 2.03 -6.15
N ASN A 93 -10.42 2.89 -7.17
CA ASN A 93 -11.19 4.12 -7.07
C ASN A 93 -12.67 3.86 -6.79
N SER A 94 -13.26 2.86 -7.46
CA SER A 94 -14.65 2.46 -7.23
C SER A 94 -14.83 1.87 -5.83
N TYR A 95 -13.89 1.03 -5.37
CA TYR A 95 -13.92 0.44 -4.04
C TYR A 95 -13.87 1.50 -2.92
N LEU A 96 -13.04 2.53 -3.09
CA LEU A 96 -12.83 3.61 -2.13
C LEU A 96 -13.90 4.71 -2.18
N LYS A 97 -14.91 4.61 -3.06
CA LYS A 97 -15.94 5.63 -3.23
C LYS A 97 -16.58 6.05 -1.90
N ASP A 98 -16.91 5.06 -1.07
CA ASP A 98 -17.61 5.19 0.22
C ASP A 98 -16.75 4.82 1.43
N LYS A 99 -15.41 4.72 1.28
CA LYS A 99 -14.50 4.27 2.34
C LYS A 99 -13.36 5.24 2.59
N VAL A 100 -13.00 5.41 3.87
CA VAL A 100 -11.84 6.22 4.26
C VAL A 100 -10.55 5.40 4.20
N TYR A 101 -10.61 4.11 4.53
CA TYR A 101 -9.51 3.15 4.52
C TYR A 101 -9.92 1.87 3.78
N PHE A 102 -8.97 1.00 3.48
CA PHE A 102 -9.26 -0.27 2.81
C PHE A 102 -10.01 -1.28 3.68
N VAL A 103 -9.83 -1.22 5.00
CA VAL A 103 -10.47 -2.15 5.94
C VAL A 103 -10.98 -1.39 7.15
N GLY A 104 -12.25 -1.61 7.50
CA GLY A 104 -12.90 -0.92 8.60
C GLY A 104 -12.85 0.61 8.46
N ASN A 105 -12.60 1.29 9.58
CA ASN A 105 -12.55 2.76 9.67
C ASN A 105 -11.20 3.28 10.17
N ASP A 106 -10.18 2.44 10.26
CA ASP A 106 -8.86 2.78 10.79
C ASP A 106 -7.76 2.37 9.82
N LEU A 107 -6.59 3.00 9.95
CA LEU A 107 -5.41 2.64 9.18
C LEU A 107 -5.06 1.16 9.44
N SER A 108 -4.93 0.39 8.36
CA SER A 108 -4.60 -1.03 8.41
C SER A 108 -3.34 -1.36 7.61
N LEU A 109 -2.86 -2.59 7.73
CA LEU A 109 -1.75 -3.07 6.93
C LEU A 109 -2.05 -3.09 5.42
N ALA A 110 -3.33 -3.21 5.04
CA ALA A 110 -3.76 -3.11 3.65
C ALA A 110 -3.46 -1.72 3.07
N ASP A 111 -3.82 -0.67 3.82
CA ASP A 111 -3.58 0.72 3.41
C ASP A 111 -2.10 1.00 3.21
N ILE A 112 -1.27 0.60 4.17
CA ILE A 112 0.19 0.81 4.15
C ILE A 112 0.82 0.14 2.94
N SER A 113 0.45 -1.13 2.70
CA SER A 113 0.94 -1.94 1.57
C SER A 113 0.57 -1.32 0.22
N ILE A 114 -0.70 -0.98 0.03
CA ILE A 114 -1.19 -0.41 -1.24
C ILE A 114 -0.63 1.00 -1.45
N PHE A 115 -0.48 1.80 -0.38
CA PHE A 115 0.07 3.16 -0.46
C PHE A 115 1.50 3.18 -0.99
N GLN A 116 2.36 2.27 -0.49
CA GLN A 116 3.72 2.13 -0.99
C GLN A 116 3.74 1.65 -2.45
N ALA A 117 2.89 0.68 -2.81
CA ALA A 117 2.81 0.15 -4.16
C ALA A 117 2.37 1.19 -5.21
N LEU A 118 1.42 2.06 -4.86
CA LEU A 118 0.85 3.04 -5.78
C LEU A 118 1.70 4.30 -6.00
N TYR A 119 2.72 4.55 -5.17
CA TYR A 119 3.52 5.79 -5.28
C TYR A 119 4.11 5.98 -6.68
N ASN A 120 4.75 4.95 -7.24
CA ASN A 120 5.39 5.04 -8.55
C ASN A 120 4.38 5.27 -9.68
N ILE A 121 3.18 4.71 -9.55
CA ILE A 121 2.10 4.88 -10.53
C ILE A 121 1.55 6.30 -10.45
N LEU A 122 1.12 6.73 -9.26
CA LEU A 122 0.50 8.04 -9.06
C LEU A 122 1.46 9.19 -9.33
N SER A 123 2.74 9.05 -8.95
CA SER A 123 3.76 10.08 -9.20
C SER A 123 3.99 10.36 -10.69
N GLY A 124 3.81 9.35 -11.56
CA GLY A 124 3.90 9.50 -13.01
C GLY A 124 2.64 10.07 -13.68
N MET A 125 1.50 10.12 -12.97
CA MET A 125 0.24 10.61 -13.53
C MET A 125 0.17 12.14 -13.55
N THR A 126 -0.48 12.66 -14.58
CA THR A 126 -0.87 14.07 -14.71
C THR A 126 -1.98 14.44 -13.71
N PHE A 127 -2.21 15.75 -13.53
CA PHE A 127 -3.34 16.23 -12.72
C PHE A 127 -4.69 15.74 -13.24
N TYR A 128 -4.87 15.75 -14.57
CA TYR A 128 -6.09 15.27 -15.21
C TYR A 128 -6.37 13.78 -14.89
N GLU A 129 -5.35 12.92 -15.02
CA GLU A 129 -5.51 11.50 -14.75
C GLU A 129 -5.78 11.22 -13.27
N ARG A 130 -5.12 11.94 -12.35
CA ARG A 130 -5.39 11.83 -10.91
C ARG A 130 -6.81 12.28 -10.55
N GLU A 131 -7.36 13.27 -11.28
CA GLU A 131 -8.74 13.71 -11.11
C GLU A 131 -9.75 12.63 -11.54
N LYS A 132 -9.45 11.81 -12.56
CA LYS A 132 -10.31 10.68 -12.98
C LYS A 132 -10.43 9.58 -11.93
N VAL A 133 -9.46 9.46 -11.03
CA VAL A 133 -9.47 8.50 -9.91
C VAL A 133 -9.60 9.23 -8.56
N LEU A 134 -10.60 10.13 -8.47
CA LEU A 134 -10.75 11.08 -7.36
C LEU A 134 -10.79 10.44 -5.96
N HIS A 135 -11.41 9.28 -5.80
CA HIS A 135 -11.56 8.63 -4.49
C HIS A 135 -10.24 8.00 -4.05
N LEU A 136 -9.51 7.42 -5.00
CA LEU A 136 -8.16 6.93 -4.78
C LEU A 136 -7.20 8.10 -4.48
N SER A 137 -7.30 9.19 -5.24
CA SER A 137 -6.52 10.42 -5.00
C SER A 137 -6.80 11.02 -3.63
N ARG A 138 -8.07 11.07 -3.18
CA ARG A 138 -8.46 11.50 -1.84
C ARG A 138 -7.81 10.63 -0.77
N TRP A 139 -7.93 9.31 -0.89
CA TRP A 139 -7.33 8.35 0.05
C TRP A 139 -5.81 8.48 0.10
N TYR A 140 -5.15 8.57 -1.06
CA TYR A 140 -3.69 8.72 -1.11
C TYR A 140 -3.26 10.05 -0.48
N ASN A 141 -3.97 11.13 -0.79
CA ASN A 141 -3.72 12.44 -0.22
C ASN A 141 -3.91 12.45 1.29
N HIS A 142 -4.89 11.74 1.82
CA HIS A 142 -5.10 11.58 3.26
C HIS A 142 -3.88 10.90 3.91
N LEU A 143 -3.43 9.78 3.36
CA LEU A 143 -2.35 8.99 3.95
C LEU A 143 -0.96 9.64 3.86
N GLN A 144 -0.65 10.33 2.77
CA GLN A 144 0.69 10.92 2.59
C GLN A 144 1.05 12.01 3.61
N HIS A 145 0.05 12.57 4.30
CA HIS A 145 0.28 13.56 5.36
C HIS A 145 0.66 12.91 6.70
N CYS A 146 0.61 11.58 6.83
CA CYS A 146 1.27 10.86 7.91
C CYS A 146 2.76 10.71 7.56
N GLU A 147 3.61 11.52 8.22
CA GLU A 147 5.04 11.56 7.93
C GLU A 147 5.74 10.23 8.18
N GLU A 148 5.32 9.47 9.20
CA GLU A 148 5.92 8.16 9.50
C GLU A 148 5.66 7.15 8.37
N LEU A 149 4.51 7.25 7.71
CA LEU A 149 4.12 6.39 6.59
C LEU A 149 4.79 6.84 5.28
N ARG A 150 4.79 8.14 5.01
CA ARG A 150 5.35 8.72 3.78
C ARG A 150 6.87 8.61 3.75
N GLN A 151 7.53 8.88 4.86
CA GLN A 151 8.99 8.84 4.99
C GLN A 151 9.67 9.69 3.91
N ASN A 152 10.50 9.05 3.06
CA ASN A 152 11.28 9.70 2.04
C ASN A 152 10.53 9.87 0.71
N LEU A 153 9.24 9.53 0.64
CA LEU A 153 8.42 9.75 -0.54
C LEU A 153 8.05 11.23 -0.66
N SER A 154 8.10 11.78 -1.87
CA SER A 154 7.69 13.15 -2.14
C SER A 154 6.18 13.28 -2.00
N VAL A 155 5.72 14.43 -1.51
CA VAL A 155 4.28 14.72 -1.45
C VAL A 155 3.76 14.90 -2.88
N LEU A 156 2.73 14.14 -3.24
CA LEU A 156 2.03 14.29 -4.50
C LEU A 156 0.97 15.37 -4.36
N ILE A 157 0.93 16.31 -5.30
CA ILE A 157 -0.08 17.36 -5.31
C ILE A 157 -1.37 16.82 -5.94
N PHE A 158 -2.48 17.01 -5.24
CA PHE A 158 -3.83 16.69 -5.69
C PHE A 158 -4.70 17.94 -5.67
N SER A 159 -5.49 18.15 -6.72
CA SER A 159 -6.46 19.25 -6.75
C SER A 159 -7.61 18.96 -5.78
N LYS A 160 -8.02 19.99 -5.01
CA LYS A 160 -9.23 19.94 -4.18
C LYS A 160 -10.49 20.36 -4.94
N THR A 161 -10.31 20.90 -6.14
CA THR A 161 -11.38 21.36 -7.03
C THR A 161 -11.33 20.55 -8.30
N LEU A 162 -12.48 20.20 -8.84
CA LEU A 162 -12.58 19.54 -10.13
C LEU A 162 -12.29 20.55 -11.24
N LEU A 163 -11.18 20.36 -11.95
CA LEU A 163 -10.69 21.31 -12.95
C LEU A 163 -11.08 20.92 -14.38
N TYR A 164 -11.46 19.66 -14.61
CA TYR A 164 -11.64 19.09 -15.95
C TYR A 164 -13.01 18.43 -16.16
N TYR A 165 -14.05 18.98 -15.54
CA TYR A 165 -15.45 18.59 -15.73
C TYR A 165 -16.03 19.09 -17.05
#